data_AF-A0A3S3N7E1-F1
#
_entry.id   AF-A0A3S3N7E1-F1
#
_cell.length_a   1.000
_cell.length_b   1.000
_cell.length_c   1.000
_cell.angle_alpha   90.00
_cell.angle_beta   90.00
_cell.angle_gamma   90.00
#
_symmetry.space_group_name_H-M   'P 1'
#
loop_
_entity.id
_entity.type
_entity.pdbx_description
1 polymer ?
#
loop_
_entity_poly.entity_id
_entity_poly.type
_entity_poly.pdbx_seq_one_letter_code
_entity_poly.pdbx_strand_id
1 'polypeptide(L)'
;MAPKQSSHLTLAWAFLPLILFLFPLLIESRSTPPSHLPKEGKHHHQPFEFIKKLEGCHKGETVKGLHQLKQYFEKFGYLPHHSTNTTTNDDDSFDDLLESTIKSFQLNYHLNVTGELDAATVMQMTRPRCGVPDVMNGRTRWGKSHLTYGFLPGVQSIDIQSLRSICASAFARWQRVSIFTFEEIGNVNSADLKIGFFRRDHGDGHPFDGFKGTLAHAASPPGGQFHFDADENWGINPSSNAAVDVESVAVHEIGHLLGLDHSFDRSVVMYAYFGYGLRKEGKHHHQPFEFIKKLEGCHKGETVKGLHQLKQYFEKFGYLPHHSTNTTTNDDDSFDDLLESTIKSFQLNYHLNITGELDAATVKQMTRPRCGVPDVMNGRTRSGKDGRHLNSAQFHIVSHYEFFPGEPKWGKSHLTYGFLPGVQSIDIQSLRSICASAFARWQRVSIFTFEEIGNVNSADLKIGFFRRDHGDGHPFDGFKGTLAHAASPPGGQFHFDADENWGINPSSNAAVDVESVAVHEIGHLLGLHHSLDTSAVMYAYFDYGLRKVNLAADDIAGIQDLYN
;
A
#
# COMPACT_ATOMS: atom_id res chain seq x y z
N MET A 1 -73.48 -30.74 14.56
CA MET A 1 -73.83 -31.89 13.69
C MET A 1 -72.63 -32.21 12.81
N ALA A 2 -72.00 -33.37 13.01
CA ALA A 2 -71.30 -34.11 11.94
C ALA A 2 -72.35 -35.05 11.28
N PRO A 3 -72.17 -35.67 10.07
CA PRO A 3 -70.89 -36.20 9.52
C PRO A 3 -70.73 -36.32 7.95
N LYS A 4 -69.50 -36.73 7.55
CA LYS A 4 -69.04 -37.67 6.47
C LYS A 4 -69.46 -37.57 4.99
N GLN A 5 -68.44 -37.62 4.09
CA GLN A 5 -68.12 -38.64 3.03
C GLN A 5 -66.89 -38.17 2.19
N SER A 6 -65.72 -38.87 2.10
CA SER A 6 -65.26 -39.97 1.19
C SER A 6 -65.50 -39.71 -0.32
N SER A 7 -64.62 -39.92 -1.32
CA SER A 7 -63.48 -40.84 -1.63
C SER A 7 -62.72 -40.26 -2.88
N HIS A 8 -61.44 -40.53 -3.23
CA HIS A 8 -60.83 -41.77 -3.76
C HIS A 8 -59.28 -41.67 -3.88
N LEU A 9 -58.64 -42.84 -3.91
CA LEU A 9 -57.20 -43.18 -3.91
C LEU A 9 -56.44 -42.89 -5.22
N THR A 10 -55.10 -42.74 -5.14
CA THR A 10 -54.11 -43.74 -5.65
C THR A 10 -52.74 -43.57 -4.98
N LEU A 11 -52.14 -44.70 -4.59
CA LEU A 11 -50.85 -44.88 -3.92
C LEU A 11 -49.84 -45.46 -4.93
N ALA A 12 -48.59 -45.02 -4.90
CA ALA A 12 -47.45 -45.82 -5.37
C ALA A 12 -46.22 -45.52 -4.49
N TRP A 13 -45.58 -46.59 -4.02
CA TRP A 13 -44.48 -46.63 -3.06
C TRP A 13 -43.11 -46.64 -3.73
N ALA A 14 -42.09 -46.09 -3.08
CA ALA A 14 -40.73 -46.64 -3.11
C ALA A 14 -39.95 -46.29 -1.83
N PHE A 15 -39.24 -47.29 -1.31
CA PHE A 15 -38.56 -47.43 -0.02
C PHE A 15 -37.23 -46.68 0.12
N LEU A 16 -36.83 -46.38 1.36
CA LEU A 16 -35.44 -46.42 1.84
C LEU A 16 -35.41 -46.75 3.35
N PRO A 17 -34.51 -47.64 3.83
CA PRO A 17 -34.53 -48.15 5.20
C PRO A 17 -33.57 -47.41 6.17
N LEU A 18 -33.91 -47.55 7.44
CA LEU A 18 -33.27 -47.01 8.64
C LEU A 18 -32.44 -48.12 9.33
N ILE A 19 -31.19 -47.84 9.73
CA ILE A 19 -30.47 -48.63 10.76
C ILE A 19 -29.72 -47.67 11.71
N LEU A 20 -29.69 -48.08 12.98
CA LEU A 20 -29.60 -47.34 14.23
C LEU A 20 -28.30 -47.67 15.00
N PHE A 21 -28.04 -46.88 16.07
CA PHE A 21 -27.22 -47.14 17.28
C PHE A 21 -25.69 -46.84 17.20
N LEU A 22 -24.96 -46.33 18.21
CA LEU A 22 -25.14 -46.03 19.65
C LEU A 22 -24.03 -45.05 20.12
N PHE A 23 -24.28 -44.25 21.16
CA PHE A 23 -23.29 -43.46 21.92
C PHE A 23 -22.54 -44.32 22.96
N PRO A 24 -21.31 -43.93 23.37
CA PRO A 24 -21.12 -43.54 24.78
C PRO A 24 -20.20 -42.31 25.02
N LEU A 25 -20.38 -41.68 26.19
CA LEU A 25 -19.58 -40.61 26.81
C LEU A 25 -18.10 -40.98 27.04
N LEU A 26 -17.18 -39.99 27.04
CA LEU A 26 -16.47 -39.44 28.22
C LEU A 26 -15.33 -38.46 27.85
N ILE A 27 -15.26 -37.37 28.64
CA ILE A 27 -14.09 -36.58 29.09
C ILE A 27 -13.43 -35.55 28.14
N GLU A 28 -13.45 -34.30 28.63
CA GLU A 28 -12.64 -33.16 28.23
C GLU A 28 -11.13 -33.46 28.27
N SER A 29 -10.45 -33.23 27.15
CA SER A 29 -9.03 -32.86 27.17
C SER A 29 -8.79 -31.69 26.22
N ARG A 30 -8.24 -30.63 26.81
CA ARG A 30 -7.79 -29.39 26.18
C ARG A 30 -6.76 -29.72 25.09
N SER A 31 -7.14 -29.56 23.82
CA SER A 31 -6.24 -29.75 22.68
C SER A 31 -5.80 -28.39 22.12
N THR A 32 -4.49 -28.21 22.05
CA THR A 32 -3.76 -27.11 21.44
C THR A 32 -4.10 -26.94 19.94
N PRO A 33 -3.99 -25.73 19.37
CA PRO A 33 -4.29 -25.50 17.96
C PRO A 33 -3.31 -26.29 17.05
N PRO A 34 -3.77 -26.79 15.88
CA PRO A 34 -2.95 -27.63 15.03
C PRO A 34 -1.87 -26.80 14.33
N SER A 35 -0.64 -26.91 14.82
CA SER A 35 0.58 -26.63 14.07
C SER A 35 0.86 -27.78 13.09
N HIS A 36 0.26 -27.72 11.91
CA HIS A 36 0.69 -28.57 10.79
C HIS A 36 1.27 -27.71 9.67
N LEU A 37 2.55 -27.39 9.81
CA LEU A 37 3.45 -27.24 8.67
C LEU A 37 3.41 -28.54 7.85
N PRO A 38 3.31 -28.49 6.51
CA PRO A 38 3.40 -29.70 5.70
C PRO A 38 4.78 -30.32 5.88
N LYS A 39 4.81 -31.64 6.12
CA LYS A 39 6.04 -32.43 6.19
C LYS A 39 6.82 -32.31 4.89
N GLU A 40 8.08 -31.89 4.99
CA GLU A 40 9.08 -31.99 3.93
C GLU A 40 9.17 -33.45 3.43
N GLY A 41 9.00 -33.64 2.12
CA GLY A 41 9.08 -34.97 1.53
C GLY A 41 8.53 -35.14 0.12
N LYS A 42 8.66 -34.14 -0.76
CA LYS A 42 8.69 -34.32 -2.23
C LYS A 42 9.58 -33.23 -2.81
N HIS A 43 10.55 -33.59 -3.64
CA HIS A 43 11.36 -32.61 -4.38
C HIS A 43 10.43 -31.68 -5.16
N HIS A 44 10.21 -30.47 -4.64
CA HIS A 44 9.46 -29.43 -5.35
C HIS A 44 10.31 -29.00 -6.54
N HIS A 45 9.90 -29.37 -7.75
CA HIS A 45 10.44 -28.79 -8.97
C HIS A 45 10.12 -27.29 -8.92
N GLN A 46 11.16 -26.48 -8.71
CA GLN A 46 11.07 -25.03 -8.70
C GLN A 46 11.26 -24.56 -10.17
N PRO A 47 10.25 -23.92 -10.78
CA PRO A 47 10.35 -23.44 -12.14
C PRO A 47 11.55 -22.50 -12.32
N PHE A 48 12.17 -22.57 -13.49
CA PHE A 48 13.38 -21.82 -13.88
C PHE A 48 14.68 -22.14 -13.11
N GLU A 49 14.67 -22.88 -11.99
CA GLU A 49 15.90 -23.21 -11.26
C GLU A 49 16.93 -24.00 -12.09
N PHE A 50 16.49 -24.71 -13.14
CA PHE A 50 17.42 -25.39 -14.06
C PHE A 50 18.41 -24.42 -14.72
N ILE A 51 18.03 -23.15 -14.93
CA ILE A 51 18.87 -22.12 -15.56
C ILE A 51 20.12 -21.85 -14.73
N LYS A 52 20.06 -21.99 -13.40
CA LYS A 52 21.26 -21.82 -12.54
C LYS A 52 22.36 -22.83 -12.83
N LYS A 53 22.01 -23.99 -13.37
CA LYS A 53 22.99 -25.02 -13.77
C LYS A 53 23.69 -24.68 -15.08
N LEU A 54 23.21 -23.66 -15.79
CA LEU A 54 23.74 -23.17 -17.05
C LEU A 54 24.52 -21.86 -16.87
N GLU A 55 24.78 -21.44 -15.62
CA GLU A 55 25.56 -20.23 -15.34
C GLU A 55 26.99 -20.37 -15.87
N GLY A 56 27.46 -19.37 -16.60
CA GLY A 56 28.75 -19.36 -17.28
C GLY A 56 28.75 -20.01 -18.67
N CYS A 57 27.63 -20.60 -19.11
CA CYS A 57 27.55 -21.16 -20.46
C CYS A 57 27.69 -20.06 -21.52
N HIS A 58 28.43 -20.39 -22.57
CA HIS A 58 28.74 -19.49 -23.67
C HIS A 58 28.80 -20.22 -25.01
N LYS A 59 28.89 -19.44 -26.08
CA LYS A 59 28.85 -19.94 -27.45
C LYS A 59 29.93 -20.98 -27.74
N GLY A 60 29.52 -22.03 -28.45
CA GLY A 60 30.38 -23.16 -28.84
C GLY A 60 30.32 -24.33 -27.87
N GLU A 61 29.68 -24.18 -26.71
CA GLU A 61 29.45 -25.26 -25.77
C GLU A 61 28.21 -26.10 -26.12
N THR A 62 28.17 -27.33 -25.61
CA THR A 62 26.99 -28.20 -25.62
C THR A 62 26.75 -28.67 -24.20
N VAL A 63 25.69 -28.17 -23.57
CA VAL A 63 25.43 -28.34 -22.14
C VAL A 63 24.00 -28.79 -21.93
N LYS A 64 23.84 -29.89 -21.19
CA LYS A 64 22.54 -30.49 -20.96
C LYS A 64 21.57 -29.52 -20.26
N GLY A 65 20.43 -29.26 -20.90
CA GLY A 65 19.40 -28.33 -20.43
C GLY A 65 19.33 -27.01 -21.20
N LEU A 66 20.24 -26.76 -22.15
CA LEU A 66 20.15 -25.60 -23.04
C LEU A 66 18.90 -25.66 -23.95
N HIS A 67 18.39 -26.84 -24.31
CA HIS A 67 17.09 -26.93 -25.02
C HIS A 67 15.93 -26.35 -24.18
N GLN A 68 15.96 -26.53 -22.85
CA GLN A 68 14.96 -25.95 -21.94
C GLN A 68 15.10 -24.43 -21.83
N LEU A 69 16.33 -23.91 -21.97
CA LEU A 69 16.58 -22.47 -22.06
C LEU A 69 16.05 -21.89 -23.37
N LYS A 70 16.20 -22.60 -24.49
CA LYS A 70 15.58 -22.20 -25.78
C LYS A 70 14.06 -22.16 -25.64
N GLN A 71 13.45 -23.17 -25.00
CA GLN A 71 12.00 -23.16 -24.69
C GLN A 71 11.58 -21.98 -23.79
N TYR A 72 12.41 -21.58 -22.82
CA TYR A 72 12.16 -20.37 -22.02
C TYR A 72 12.11 -19.12 -22.91
N PHE A 73 13.07 -18.97 -23.82
CA PHE A 73 13.11 -17.82 -24.73
C PHE A 73 12.00 -17.84 -25.78
N GLU A 74 11.55 -19.02 -26.23
CA GLU A 74 10.35 -19.17 -27.05
C GLU A 74 9.10 -18.72 -26.28
N LYS A 75 8.92 -19.20 -25.04
CA LYS A 75 7.77 -18.84 -24.18
C LYS A 75 7.64 -17.32 -24.01
N PHE A 76 8.76 -16.62 -23.82
CA PHE A 76 8.78 -15.18 -23.59
C PHE A 76 9.00 -14.32 -24.85
N GLY A 77 8.96 -14.93 -26.04
CA GLY A 77 8.92 -14.24 -27.33
C GLY A 77 10.28 -13.82 -27.91
N TYR A 78 11.40 -14.22 -27.31
CA TYR A 78 12.74 -13.93 -27.83
C TYR A 78 13.17 -14.88 -28.95
N LEU A 79 12.58 -16.08 -29.00
CA LEU A 79 12.79 -17.03 -30.09
C LEU A 79 11.47 -17.29 -30.85
N PRO A 80 11.51 -17.43 -32.19
CA PRO A 80 10.33 -17.80 -32.96
C PRO A 80 9.83 -19.20 -32.57
N HIS A 81 8.51 -19.36 -32.45
CA HIS A 81 7.92 -20.67 -32.22
C HIS A 81 8.11 -21.52 -33.48
N HIS A 82 8.96 -22.54 -33.43
CA HIS A 82 9.18 -23.43 -34.58
C HIS A 82 7.97 -24.34 -34.80
N SER A 83 7.17 -24.00 -35.82
CA SER A 83 6.18 -24.90 -36.41
C SER A 83 6.89 -25.90 -37.33
N THR A 84 6.85 -27.19 -36.93
CA THR A 84 7.11 -28.41 -37.72
C THR A 84 8.55 -28.96 -37.87
N ASN A 85 8.72 -30.20 -37.40
CA ASN A 85 9.48 -31.31 -38.03
C ASN A 85 11.02 -31.32 -38.12
N THR A 86 11.77 -30.72 -37.18
CA THR A 86 13.21 -31.01 -37.05
C THR A 86 13.65 -31.09 -35.58
N THR A 87 14.04 -32.29 -35.14
CA THR A 87 14.87 -32.74 -34.00
C THR A 87 15.46 -31.75 -32.96
N THR A 88 14.78 -30.68 -32.54
CA THR A 88 15.31 -29.70 -31.56
C THR A 88 14.83 -29.88 -30.13
N ASN A 89 13.94 -30.83 -29.84
CA ASN A 89 13.44 -31.05 -28.47
C ASN A 89 14.57 -31.33 -27.46
N ASP A 90 15.74 -31.77 -27.92
CA ASP A 90 16.94 -32.02 -27.13
C ASP A 90 18.18 -31.25 -27.66
N ASP A 91 17.99 -30.13 -28.39
CA ASP A 91 19.12 -29.33 -28.88
C ASP A 91 19.77 -28.52 -27.75
N ASP A 92 20.78 -29.15 -27.16
CA ASP A 92 21.60 -28.60 -26.08
C ASP A 92 22.82 -27.80 -26.57
N SER A 93 22.84 -27.35 -27.84
CA SER A 93 23.93 -26.53 -28.36
C SER A 93 23.76 -25.03 -28.04
N PHE A 94 24.85 -24.37 -27.66
CA PHE A 94 24.92 -22.91 -27.53
C PHE A 94 25.37 -22.31 -28.86
N ASP A 95 24.40 -22.15 -29.77
CA ASP A 95 24.58 -21.65 -31.13
C ASP A 95 24.55 -20.11 -31.23
N ASP A 96 24.78 -19.59 -32.44
CA ASP A 96 24.75 -18.16 -32.76
C ASP A 96 23.39 -17.53 -32.44
N LEU A 97 22.31 -18.29 -32.62
CA LEU A 97 20.95 -17.82 -32.39
C LEU A 97 20.70 -17.61 -30.89
N LEU A 98 21.12 -18.56 -30.05
CA LEU A 98 21.00 -18.46 -28.60
C LEU A 98 21.88 -17.34 -28.03
N GLU A 99 23.11 -17.18 -28.53
CA GLU A 99 23.98 -16.04 -28.15
C GLU A 99 23.30 -14.70 -28.46
N SER A 100 22.76 -14.53 -29.67
CA SER A 100 22.07 -13.30 -30.07
C SER A 100 20.78 -13.06 -29.27
N THR A 101 20.10 -14.13 -28.89
CA THR A 101 18.88 -14.09 -28.07
C THR A 101 19.20 -13.61 -26.65
N ILE A 102 20.25 -14.16 -26.04
CA ILE A 102 20.73 -13.75 -24.71
C ILE A 102 21.18 -12.28 -24.74
N LYS A 103 21.92 -11.85 -25.76
CA LYS A 103 22.29 -10.43 -25.91
C LYS A 103 21.07 -9.51 -25.97
N SER A 104 20.02 -9.92 -26.68
CA SER A 104 18.77 -9.16 -26.79
C SER A 104 18.05 -9.08 -25.44
N PHE A 105 17.97 -10.19 -24.71
CA PHE A 105 17.42 -10.23 -23.36
C PHE A 105 18.19 -9.34 -22.38
N GLN A 106 19.53 -9.43 -22.38
CA GLN A 106 20.40 -8.61 -21.55
C GLN A 106 20.22 -7.12 -21.85
N LEU A 107 20.20 -6.75 -23.13
CA LEU A 107 19.98 -5.38 -23.57
C LEU A 107 18.64 -4.84 -23.09
N ASN A 108 17.57 -5.61 -23.29
CA ASN A 108 16.23 -5.23 -22.85
C ASN A 108 16.20 -4.97 -21.35
N TYR A 109 16.70 -5.89 -20.53
CA TYR A 109 16.70 -5.74 -19.07
C TYR A 109 17.85 -4.91 -18.49
N HIS A 110 18.54 -4.13 -19.33
CA HIS A 110 19.64 -3.23 -18.94
C HIS A 110 20.76 -3.94 -18.15
N LEU A 111 21.07 -5.18 -18.54
CA LEU A 111 22.23 -5.93 -18.07
C LEU A 111 23.44 -5.65 -18.96
N ASN A 112 24.63 -6.09 -18.51
CA ASN A 112 25.80 -6.10 -19.37
C ASN A 112 25.56 -7.07 -20.53
N VAL A 113 25.76 -6.60 -21.76
CA VAL A 113 25.51 -7.41 -22.98
C VAL A 113 26.74 -8.27 -23.25
N THR A 114 26.81 -9.42 -22.58
CA THR A 114 27.90 -10.40 -22.71
C THR A 114 27.61 -11.45 -23.77
N GLY A 115 26.34 -11.82 -23.97
CA GLY A 115 25.93 -12.98 -24.76
C GLY A 115 26.16 -14.32 -24.07
N GLU A 116 26.56 -14.30 -22.80
CA GLU A 116 26.79 -15.46 -21.94
C GLU A 116 25.68 -15.53 -20.88
N LEU A 117 25.44 -16.72 -20.32
CA LEU A 117 24.60 -16.86 -19.13
C LEU A 117 25.37 -16.48 -17.86
N ASP A 118 25.79 -15.22 -17.76
CA ASP A 118 26.44 -14.72 -16.55
C ASP A 118 25.49 -14.68 -15.32
N ALA A 119 26.09 -14.52 -14.13
CA ALA A 119 25.35 -14.52 -12.87
C ALA A 119 24.18 -13.51 -12.84
N ALA A 120 24.36 -12.33 -13.44
CA ALA A 120 23.32 -11.30 -13.47
C ALA A 120 22.15 -11.70 -14.38
N THR A 121 22.45 -12.32 -15.52
CA THR A 121 21.48 -12.85 -16.49
C THR A 121 20.69 -13.98 -15.87
N VAL A 122 21.36 -14.97 -15.28
CA VAL A 122 20.71 -16.09 -14.57
C VAL A 122 19.85 -15.58 -13.41
N MET A 123 20.37 -14.65 -12.60
CA MET A 123 19.61 -14.05 -11.50
C MET A 123 18.37 -13.32 -12.01
N GLN A 124 18.42 -12.65 -13.16
CA GLN A 124 17.25 -12.01 -13.75
C GLN A 124 16.24 -13.07 -14.24
N MET A 125 16.68 -14.06 -15.01
CA MET A 125 15.80 -15.06 -15.65
C MET A 125 15.06 -15.95 -14.65
N THR A 126 15.67 -16.22 -13.50
CA THR A 126 15.11 -17.08 -12.44
C THR A 126 14.13 -16.35 -11.51
N ARG A 127 13.92 -15.04 -11.72
CA ARG A 127 12.96 -14.28 -10.91
C ARG A 127 11.51 -14.57 -11.33
N PRO A 128 10.56 -14.41 -10.39
CA PRO A 128 9.15 -14.54 -10.68
C PRO A 128 8.72 -13.47 -11.66
N ARG A 129 7.83 -13.81 -12.58
CA ARG A 129 7.43 -12.92 -13.66
C ARG A 129 6.01 -13.17 -14.15
N CYS A 130 5.50 -12.18 -14.86
CA CYS A 130 4.35 -12.30 -15.74
C CYS A 130 4.63 -13.35 -16.83
N GLY A 131 3.60 -14.13 -17.18
CA GLY A 131 3.61 -15.18 -18.20
C GLY A 131 3.36 -14.68 -19.63
N VAL A 132 3.03 -13.40 -19.78
CA VAL A 132 2.84 -12.75 -21.08
C VAL A 132 4.19 -12.59 -21.81
N PRO A 133 4.30 -12.93 -23.11
CA PRO A 133 5.54 -12.72 -23.87
C PRO A 133 6.02 -11.27 -23.86
N ASP A 134 7.33 -11.05 -23.73
CA ASP A 134 7.93 -9.70 -23.72
C ASP A 134 7.92 -9.04 -25.10
N VAL A 135 8.11 -9.86 -26.13
CA VAL A 135 8.18 -9.42 -27.53
C VAL A 135 6.96 -9.97 -28.25
N MET A 136 5.99 -9.08 -28.51
CA MET A 136 4.72 -9.40 -29.16
C MET A 136 4.67 -8.84 -30.57
N ASN A 137 4.09 -9.60 -31.51
CA ASN A 137 3.84 -9.13 -32.86
C ASN A 137 2.46 -8.45 -32.97
N GLY A 138 2.47 -7.11 -32.99
CA GLY A 138 1.28 -6.28 -33.22
C GLY A 138 0.56 -5.89 -31.93
N ARG A 139 -0.19 -4.79 -32.00
CA ARG A 139 -1.00 -4.28 -30.88
C ARG A 139 -2.48 -4.42 -31.17
N THR A 140 -3.19 -5.01 -30.22
CA THR A 140 -4.64 -5.12 -30.25
C THR A 140 -5.26 -4.15 -29.24
N ARG A 141 -6.49 -3.71 -29.52
CA ARG A 141 -7.20 -2.73 -28.69
C ARG A 141 -8.67 -3.05 -28.62
N TRP A 142 -9.31 -2.60 -27.54
CA TRP A 142 -10.76 -2.63 -27.44
C TRP A 142 -11.40 -1.64 -28.42
N GLY A 143 -12.52 -2.03 -29.03
CA GLY A 143 -13.37 -1.14 -29.82
C GLY A 143 -14.31 -0.26 -28.98
N LYS A 144 -14.23 -0.38 -27.65
CA LYS A 144 -15.07 0.32 -26.67
C LYS A 144 -14.26 0.72 -25.45
N SER A 145 -14.71 1.74 -24.74
CA SER A 145 -14.07 2.25 -23.52
C SER A 145 -14.78 1.81 -22.24
N HIS A 146 -16.05 1.41 -22.30
CA HIS A 146 -16.73 0.81 -21.15
C HIS A 146 -16.56 -0.71 -21.17
N LEU A 147 -15.84 -1.22 -20.17
CA LEU A 147 -15.51 -2.63 -20.03
C LEU A 147 -16.13 -3.18 -18.76
N THR A 148 -16.81 -4.31 -18.87
CA THR A 148 -17.36 -5.05 -17.73
C THR A 148 -16.38 -6.11 -17.27
N TYR A 149 -16.30 -6.36 -15.97
CA TYR A 149 -15.45 -7.42 -15.42
C TYR A 149 -16.20 -8.32 -14.45
N GLY A 150 -15.72 -9.56 -14.31
CA GLY A 150 -16.26 -10.53 -13.37
C GLY A 150 -15.25 -11.62 -13.01
N PHE A 151 -15.59 -12.39 -11.98
CA PHE A 151 -14.71 -13.41 -11.42
C PHE A 151 -15.13 -14.81 -11.82
N LEU A 152 -14.22 -15.56 -12.42
CA LEU A 152 -14.41 -16.96 -12.80
C LEU A 152 -14.41 -17.85 -11.56
N PRO A 153 -15.22 -18.92 -11.55
CA PRO A 153 -15.10 -19.95 -10.51
C PRO A 153 -13.73 -20.63 -10.65
N GLY A 154 -12.97 -20.66 -9.55
CA GLY A 154 -11.60 -21.16 -9.55
C GLY A 154 -11.14 -21.58 -8.16
N VAL A 155 -9.83 -21.77 -8.02
CA VAL A 155 -9.22 -22.12 -6.74
C VAL A 155 -9.24 -20.90 -5.82
N GLN A 156 -9.73 -21.06 -4.59
CA GLN A 156 -9.75 -19.97 -3.62
C GLN A 156 -8.39 -19.86 -2.91
N SER A 157 -7.42 -19.22 -3.56
CA SER A 157 -6.11 -18.90 -2.94
C SER A 157 -6.16 -17.63 -2.09
N ILE A 158 -7.13 -16.76 -2.36
CA ILE A 158 -7.46 -15.56 -1.57
C ILE A 158 -8.97 -15.50 -1.39
N ASP A 159 -9.45 -14.92 -0.29
CA ASP A 159 -10.87 -14.63 -0.11
C ASP A 159 -11.44 -13.82 -1.30
N ILE A 160 -12.64 -14.18 -1.76
CA ILE A 160 -13.23 -13.60 -2.97
C ILE A 160 -13.60 -12.13 -2.79
N GLN A 161 -14.02 -11.70 -1.59
CA GLN A 161 -14.32 -10.29 -1.34
C GLN A 161 -13.06 -9.43 -1.37
N SER A 162 -11.98 -9.96 -0.82
CA SER A 162 -10.66 -9.35 -0.87
C SER A 162 -10.15 -9.23 -2.31
N LEU A 163 -10.28 -10.29 -3.11
CA LEU A 163 -9.92 -10.26 -4.53
C LEU A 163 -10.74 -9.24 -5.33
N ARG A 164 -12.05 -9.16 -5.08
CA ARG A 164 -12.95 -8.15 -5.68
C ARG A 164 -12.48 -6.73 -5.35
N SER A 165 -12.17 -6.47 -4.07
CA SER A 165 -11.67 -5.17 -3.60
C SER A 165 -10.33 -4.79 -4.26
N ILE A 166 -9.40 -5.75 -4.33
CA ILE A 166 -8.09 -5.55 -4.98
C ILE A 166 -8.23 -5.22 -6.46
N CYS A 167 -9.03 -5.99 -7.19
CA CYS A 167 -9.23 -5.73 -8.62
C CYS A 167 -9.98 -4.42 -8.84
N ALA A 168 -10.96 -4.07 -8.01
CA ALA A 168 -11.66 -2.78 -8.08
C ALA A 168 -10.67 -1.60 -7.88
N SER A 169 -9.78 -1.70 -6.89
CA SER A 169 -8.69 -0.73 -6.68
C SER A 169 -7.78 -0.63 -7.92
N ALA A 170 -7.37 -1.76 -8.47
CA ALA A 170 -6.51 -1.79 -9.64
C ALA A 170 -7.18 -1.19 -10.90
N PHE A 171 -8.44 -1.51 -11.15
CA PHE A 171 -9.23 -0.91 -12.24
C PHE A 171 -9.43 0.60 -12.03
N ALA A 172 -9.67 1.05 -10.80
CA ALA A 172 -9.81 2.48 -10.50
C ALA A 172 -8.52 3.27 -10.80
N ARG A 173 -7.34 2.67 -10.57
CA ARG A 173 -6.04 3.28 -10.93
C ARG A 173 -5.92 3.47 -12.44
N TRP A 174 -6.26 2.44 -13.21
CA TRP A 174 -6.23 2.51 -14.67
C TRP A 174 -7.28 3.45 -15.25
N GLN A 175 -8.50 3.47 -14.70
CA GLN A 175 -9.57 4.37 -15.10
C GLN A 175 -9.18 5.85 -14.94
N ARG A 176 -8.37 6.19 -13.92
CA ARG A 176 -7.92 7.57 -13.69
C ARG A 176 -6.99 8.12 -14.77
N VAL A 177 -6.24 7.25 -15.43
CA VAL A 177 -5.18 7.61 -16.38
C VAL A 177 -5.49 7.15 -17.80
N SER A 178 -6.70 6.67 -18.06
CA SER A 178 -7.10 6.16 -19.37
C SER A 178 -8.53 6.58 -19.72
N ILE A 179 -8.94 6.26 -20.95
CA ILE A 179 -10.31 6.47 -21.41
C ILE A 179 -11.29 5.42 -20.90
N PHE A 180 -10.79 4.36 -20.25
CA PHE A 180 -11.60 3.21 -19.90
C PHE A 180 -12.39 3.46 -18.62
N THR A 181 -13.62 2.95 -18.58
CA THR A 181 -14.44 2.86 -17.37
C THR A 181 -14.77 1.39 -17.11
N PHE A 182 -14.79 1.01 -15.84
CA PHE A 182 -15.00 -0.38 -15.45
C PHE A 182 -16.25 -0.57 -14.60
N GLU A 183 -16.98 -1.65 -14.86
CA GLU A 183 -18.12 -2.06 -14.06
C GLU A 183 -18.01 -3.54 -13.72
N GLU A 184 -18.12 -3.88 -12.42
CA GLU A 184 -18.22 -5.27 -12.02
C GLU A 184 -19.64 -5.80 -12.26
N ILE A 185 -19.77 -6.93 -12.94
CA ILE A 185 -21.07 -7.58 -13.18
C ILE A 185 -21.15 -8.96 -12.52
N GLY A 186 -22.36 -9.34 -12.09
CA GLY A 186 -22.59 -10.62 -11.41
C GLY A 186 -22.47 -11.85 -12.31
N ASN A 187 -22.71 -11.71 -13.62
CA ASN A 187 -22.59 -12.80 -14.59
C ASN A 187 -21.25 -12.70 -15.35
N VAL A 188 -20.23 -13.42 -14.87
CA VAL A 188 -18.89 -13.41 -15.48
C VAL A 188 -18.86 -13.88 -16.94
N ASN A 189 -19.81 -14.73 -17.35
CA ASN A 189 -19.85 -15.24 -18.73
C ASN A 189 -20.16 -14.13 -19.75
N SER A 190 -20.87 -13.09 -19.32
CA SER A 190 -21.14 -11.90 -20.15
C SER A 190 -20.10 -10.78 -19.98
N ALA A 191 -19.11 -10.95 -19.10
CA ALA A 191 -18.11 -9.92 -18.85
C ALA A 191 -17.08 -9.85 -19.98
N ASP A 192 -16.62 -8.64 -20.27
CA ASP A 192 -15.51 -8.39 -21.19
C ASP A 192 -14.20 -8.92 -20.61
N LEU A 193 -14.00 -8.67 -19.31
CA LEU A 193 -12.81 -9.05 -18.56
C LEU A 193 -13.15 -10.15 -17.55
N LYS A 194 -12.43 -11.27 -17.59
CA LYS A 194 -12.68 -12.44 -16.74
C LYS A 194 -11.43 -12.75 -15.93
N ILE A 195 -11.58 -12.76 -14.60
CA ILE A 195 -10.46 -12.85 -13.65
C ILE A 195 -10.61 -14.11 -12.81
N GLY A 196 -9.55 -14.89 -12.62
CA GLY A 196 -9.63 -16.10 -11.80
C GLY A 196 -8.29 -16.67 -11.36
N PHE A 197 -8.35 -17.65 -10.46
CA PHE A 197 -7.20 -18.40 -9.94
C PHE A 197 -7.28 -19.84 -10.45
N PHE A 198 -6.21 -20.30 -11.10
CA PHE A 198 -6.15 -21.64 -11.69
C PHE A 198 -4.80 -22.29 -11.39
N ARG A 199 -4.74 -23.62 -11.46
CA ARG A 199 -3.50 -24.38 -11.29
C ARG A 199 -3.15 -25.06 -12.59
N ARG A 200 -1.86 -25.10 -12.91
CA ARG A 200 -1.31 -25.93 -14.00
C ARG A 200 -2.09 -25.72 -15.30
N ASP A 201 -2.33 -26.81 -16.03
CA ASP A 201 -3.22 -26.78 -17.19
C ASP A 201 -4.67 -26.55 -16.75
N HIS A 202 -5.28 -25.53 -17.33
CA HIS A 202 -6.66 -25.10 -17.07
C HIS A 202 -7.41 -24.79 -18.36
N GLY A 203 -6.94 -25.31 -19.51
CA GLY A 203 -7.70 -25.35 -20.75
C GLY A 203 -7.63 -24.09 -21.62
N ASP A 204 -6.78 -23.12 -21.30
CA ASP A 204 -6.55 -21.90 -22.11
C ASP A 204 -5.29 -21.99 -23.01
N GLY A 205 -4.55 -23.11 -22.95
CA GLY A 205 -3.32 -23.33 -23.71
C GLY A 205 -2.07 -22.73 -23.07
N HIS A 206 -2.19 -22.09 -21.90
CA HIS A 206 -1.09 -21.47 -21.16
C HIS A 206 -0.99 -22.07 -19.75
N PRO A 207 -0.50 -23.32 -19.61
CA PRO A 207 -0.43 -23.97 -18.30
C PRO A 207 0.54 -23.27 -17.36
N PHE A 208 0.15 -23.14 -16.09
CA PHE A 208 1.04 -22.63 -15.04
C PHE A 208 2.13 -23.63 -14.64
N ASP A 209 3.28 -23.11 -14.22
CA ASP A 209 4.46 -23.89 -13.82
C ASP A 209 4.49 -24.25 -12.33
N GLY A 210 3.53 -23.75 -11.55
CA GLY A 210 3.31 -24.09 -10.16
C GLY A 210 3.98 -23.11 -9.20
N PHE A 211 4.30 -23.56 -7.99
CA PHE A 211 4.95 -22.68 -7.02
C PHE A 211 6.27 -22.13 -7.57
N LYS A 212 6.32 -20.80 -7.67
CA LYS A 212 7.31 -19.97 -8.30
C LYS A 212 7.29 -19.91 -9.82
N GLY A 213 7.88 -18.85 -10.36
CA GLY A 213 8.16 -18.73 -11.78
C GLY A 213 7.14 -17.85 -12.46
N THR A 214 6.14 -18.45 -13.10
CA THR A 214 5.09 -17.72 -13.81
C THR A 214 3.94 -17.42 -12.84
N LEU A 215 3.80 -16.16 -12.43
CA LEU A 215 2.85 -15.77 -11.40
C LEU A 215 1.40 -15.66 -11.91
N ALA A 216 1.26 -15.16 -13.12
CA ALA A 216 0.00 -14.85 -13.74
C ALA A 216 0.19 -14.69 -15.25
N HIS A 217 -0.90 -14.70 -15.99
CA HIS A 217 -0.90 -14.25 -17.38
C HIS A 217 -2.23 -13.61 -17.75
N ALA A 218 -2.18 -12.78 -18.78
CA ALA A 218 -3.34 -12.11 -19.35
C ALA A 218 -3.39 -12.26 -20.88
N ALA A 219 -4.60 -12.33 -21.41
CA ALA A 219 -4.86 -12.31 -22.84
C ALA A 219 -5.06 -10.86 -23.31
N SER A 220 -4.28 -10.46 -24.33
CA SER A 220 -4.42 -9.16 -24.98
C SER A 220 -5.85 -8.93 -25.49
N PRO A 221 -6.29 -7.67 -25.65
CA PRO A 221 -7.61 -7.36 -26.21
C PRO A 221 -7.84 -8.08 -27.56
N PRO A 222 -9.08 -8.51 -27.88
CA PRO A 222 -10.28 -8.50 -27.05
C PRO A 222 -10.44 -9.76 -26.19
N GLY A 223 -9.36 -10.54 -25.96
CA GLY A 223 -9.40 -11.82 -25.26
C GLY A 223 -9.86 -11.72 -23.81
N GLY A 224 -9.44 -10.66 -23.10
CA GLY A 224 -10.06 -10.22 -21.86
C GLY A 224 -9.98 -11.22 -20.71
N GLN A 225 -8.97 -12.09 -20.67
CA GLN A 225 -8.82 -13.09 -19.61
C GLN A 225 -7.55 -12.82 -18.82
N PHE A 226 -7.63 -12.90 -17.49
CA PHE A 226 -6.52 -12.72 -16.58
C PHE A 226 -6.58 -13.82 -15.52
N HIS A 227 -5.56 -14.68 -15.50
CA HIS A 227 -5.44 -15.79 -14.58
C HIS A 227 -4.24 -15.62 -13.66
N PHE A 228 -4.43 -15.89 -12.37
CA PHE A 228 -3.36 -16.04 -11.39
C PHE A 228 -3.01 -17.52 -11.23
N ASP A 229 -1.73 -17.83 -11.03
CA ASP A 229 -1.31 -19.18 -10.62
C ASP A 229 -1.67 -19.41 -9.15
N ALA A 230 -2.65 -20.28 -8.92
CA ALA A 230 -3.12 -20.63 -7.59
C ALA A 230 -2.15 -21.50 -6.77
N ASP A 231 -1.06 -21.99 -7.36
CA ASP A 231 0.02 -22.68 -6.64
C ASP A 231 1.02 -21.70 -5.98
N GLU A 232 0.95 -20.41 -6.30
CA GLU A 232 1.79 -19.38 -5.68
C GLU A 232 1.34 -19.02 -4.26
N ASN A 233 2.31 -18.55 -3.46
CA ASN A 233 2.01 -18.04 -2.11
C ASN A 233 1.55 -16.59 -2.19
N TRP A 234 0.25 -16.36 -2.36
CA TRP A 234 -0.31 -15.03 -2.46
C TRP A 234 -0.51 -14.36 -1.10
N GLY A 235 -0.19 -13.08 -1.03
CA GLY A 235 -0.45 -12.24 0.13
C GLY A 235 -1.16 -10.95 -0.28
N ILE A 236 -2.01 -10.45 0.62
CA ILE A 236 -2.56 -9.11 0.56
C ILE A 236 -1.69 -8.24 1.46
N ASN A 237 -0.99 -7.25 0.88
CA ASN A 237 -0.02 -6.43 1.62
C ASN A 237 0.95 -7.27 2.49
N PRO A 238 1.65 -8.26 1.89
CA PRO A 238 2.44 -9.20 2.66
C PRO A 238 3.62 -8.51 3.36
N SER A 239 3.71 -8.69 4.67
CA SER A 239 4.79 -8.18 5.53
C SER A 239 6.06 -9.05 5.54
N SER A 240 6.04 -10.20 4.85
CA SER A 240 7.17 -11.13 4.75
C SER A 240 7.61 -11.33 3.29
N ASN A 241 8.88 -11.68 3.10
CA ASN A 241 9.47 -12.00 1.79
C ASN A 241 9.02 -13.37 1.23
N ALA A 242 8.05 -14.03 1.87
CA ALA A 242 7.62 -15.36 1.47
C ALA A 242 6.44 -15.33 0.47
N ALA A 243 5.65 -14.25 0.45
CA ALA A 243 4.42 -14.15 -0.32
C ALA A 243 4.49 -13.09 -1.44
N VAL A 244 3.81 -13.34 -2.55
CA VAL A 244 3.68 -12.41 -3.69
C VAL A 244 2.49 -11.50 -3.46
N ASP A 245 2.69 -10.19 -3.59
CA ASP A 245 1.61 -9.20 -3.43
C ASP A 245 0.62 -9.29 -4.61
N VAL A 246 -0.60 -9.68 -4.31
CA VAL A 246 -1.64 -9.89 -5.33
C VAL A 246 -2.05 -8.59 -6.03
N GLU A 247 -2.06 -7.44 -5.33
CA GLU A 247 -2.46 -6.17 -5.94
C GLU A 247 -1.43 -5.70 -6.97
N SER A 248 -0.14 -5.87 -6.69
CA SER A 248 0.94 -5.56 -7.63
C SER A 248 0.81 -6.35 -8.94
N VAL A 249 0.52 -7.66 -8.85
CA VAL A 249 0.30 -8.50 -10.03
C VAL A 249 -1.01 -8.10 -10.72
N ALA A 250 -2.11 -7.89 -9.98
CA ALA A 250 -3.39 -7.48 -10.57
C ALA A 250 -3.28 -6.19 -11.38
N VAL A 251 -2.62 -5.16 -10.86
CA VAL A 251 -2.44 -3.88 -11.56
C VAL A 251 -1.65 -4.07 -12.86
N HIS A 252 -0.61 -4.91 -12.85
CA HIS A 252 0.18 -5.23 -14.03
C HIS A 252 -0.64 -5.98 -15.10
N GLU A 253 -1.28 -7.08 -14.71
CA GLU A 253 -2.02 -7.94 -15.65
C GLU A 253 -3.24 -7.21 -16.24
N ILE A 254 -3.89 -6.32 -15.48
CA ILE A 254 -4.92 -5.44 -16.02
C ILE A 254 -4.34 -4.51 -17.09
N GLY A 255 -3.10 -4.05 -16.97
CA GLY A 255 -2.45 -3.29 -18.04
C GLY A 255 -2.42 -4.06 -19.37
N HIS A 256 -2.12 -5.36 -19.32
CA HIS A 256 -2.22 -6.23 -20.51
C HIS A 256 -3.65 -6.38 -21.02
N LEU A 257 -4.65 -6.49 -20.12
CA LEU A 257 -6.06 -6.48 -20.52
C LEU A 257 -6.46 -5.18 -21.24
N LEU A 258 -5.75 -4.07 -21.04
CA LEU A 258 -5.96 -2.80 -21.73
C LEU A 258 -5.12 -2.62 -23.00
N GLY A 259 -4.28 -3.61 -23.33
CA GLY A 259 -3.44 -3.62 -24.52
C GLY A 259 -2.06 -3.00 -24.33
N LEU A 260 -1.56 -2.92 -23.10
CA LEU A 260 -0.18 -2.50 -22.83
C LEU A 260 0.77 -3.70 -22.94
N ASP A 261 1.89 -3.47 -23.61
CA ASP A 261 3.03 -4.39 -23.64
C ASP A 261 3.92 -4.19 -22.41
N HIS A 262 4.83 -5.13 -22.16
CA HIS A 262 5.86 -4.93 -21.15
C HIS A 262 6.74 -3.71 -21.47
N SER A 263 7.15 -3.00 -20.43
CA SER A 263 8.25 -2.05 -20.48
C SER A 263 9.46 -2.67 -19.80
N PHE A 264 10.65 -2.39 -20.34
CA PHE A 264 11.89 -2.83 -19.72
C PHE A 264 12.43 -1.88 -18.65
N ASP A 265 11.78 -0.72 -18.48
CA ASP A 265 12.04 0.18 -17.36
C ASP A 265 11.51 -0.43 -16.06
N ARG A 266 12.44 -0.76 -15.15
CA ARG A 266 12.13 -1.37 -13.85
C ARG A 266 11.28 -0.49 -12.92
N SER A 267 11.14 0.80 -13.20
CA SER A 267 10.36 1.74 -12.39
C SER A 267 8.85 1.73 -12.70
N VAL A 268 8.43 1.11 -13.80
CA VAL A 268 7.03 1.18 -14.26
C VAL A 268 6.24 -0.08 -13.91
N VAL A 269 4.92 0.07 -13.88
CA VAL A 269 3.97 -1.03 -13.58
C VAL A 269 4.15 -2.21 -14.53
N MET A 270 4.35 -1.95 -15.83
CA MET A 270 4.45 -3.00 -16.87
C MET A 270 5.84 -3.67 -16.95
N TYR A 271 6.67 -3.60 -15.91
CA TYR A 271 7.90 -4.36 -15.84
C TYR A 271 7.63 -5.83 -15.53
N ALA A 272 8.03 -6.75 -16.42
CA ALA A 272 7.60 -8.16 -16.39
C ALA A 272 7.92 -8.96 -15.12
N TYR A 273 8.90 -8.53 -14.31
CA TYR A 273 9.39 -9.32 -13.16
C TYR A 273 8.92 -8.79 -11.81
N PHE A 274 8.55 -9.71 -10.92
CA PHE A 274 8.09 -9.51 -9.54
C PHE A 274 9.09 -10.05 -8.51
N GLY A 275 8.83 -9.85 -7.21
CA GLY A 275 9.71 -10.31 -6.12
C GLY A 275 8.89 -11.10 -5.11
N TYR A 276 9.50 -12.12 -4.49
CA TYR A 276 8.90 -12.77 -3.32
C TYR A 276 9.04 -11.83 -2.12
N GLY A 277 7.90 -11.22 -1.80
CA GLY A 277 7.57 -10.40 -0.65
C GLY A 277 8.46 -9.20 -0.29
N LEU A 278 7.84 -8.41 0.61
CA LEU A 278 7.61 -6.98 0.45
C LEU A 278 7.00 -6.65 -0.92
N ARG A 279 5.97 -5.80 -0.93
CA ARG A 279 5.60 -5.02 -2.13
C ARG A 279 6.92 -4.67 -2.80
N LYS A 280 7.10 -5.01 -4.08
CA LYS A 280 8.12 -4.35 -4.89
C LYS A 280 7.65 -2.90 -4.97
N GLU A 281 7.90 -2.16 -3.91
CA GLU A 281 8.14 -0.74 -3.95
C GLU A 281 9.26 -0.62 -4.98
N GLY A 282 8.94 -0.28 -6.22
CA GLY A 282 9.87 -0.36 -7.33
C GLY A 282 11.04 0.59 -7.13
N LYS A 283 12.04 0.26 -6.31
CA LYS A 283 13.20 1.11 -5.94
C LYS A 283 12.89 2.58 -5.56
N HIS A 284 11.64 2.98 -5.50
CA HIS A 284 11.10 4.27 -5.16
C HIS A 284 9.61 4.07 -4.91
N HIS A 285 9.25 3.53 -3.74
CA HIS A 285 8.30 4.35 -3.02
C HIS A 285 9.05 5.65 -2.77
N HIS A 286 8.52 6.72 -3.33
CA HIS A 286 8.82 8.05 -2.87
C HIS A 286 8.52 8.06 -1.37
N GLN A 287 9.49 7.69 -0.53
CA GLN A 287 9.40 7.90 0.90
C GLN A 287 9.41 9.42 1.02
N PRO A 288 8.28 10.03 1.40
CA PRO A 288 8.01 11.43 1.10
C PRO A 288 9.09 12.38 1.56
N PHE A 289 9.78 12.03 2.65
CA PHE A 289 10.80 12.87 3.26
C PHE A 289 12.24 12.37 3.02
N GLU A 290 12.48 11.20 2.40
CA GLU A 290 13.85 10.68 2.23
C GLU A 290 14.72 11.54 1.31
N PHE A 291 14.12 12.31 0.39
CA PHE A 291 14.88 13.25 -0.44
C PHE A 291 15.63 14.30 0.39
N ILE A 292 15.11 14.66 1.57
CA ILE A 292 15.70 15.66 2.48
C ILE A 292 17.09 15.22 2.95
N LYS A 293 17.35 13.92 3.07
CA LYS A 293 18.69 13.41 3.44
C LYS A 293 19.77 13.77 2.43
N LYS A 294 19.39 13.93 1.16
CA LYS A 294 20.33 14.35 0.10
C LYS A 294 20.68 15.83 0.18
N LEU A 295 19.95 16.60 0.99
CA LEU A 295 20.13 18.03 1.20
C LEU A 295 20.88 18.31 2.52
N GLU A 296 21.33 17.28 3.24
CA GLU A 296 22.08 17.44 4.48
C GLU A 296 23.37 18.26 4.25
N GLY A 297 23.57 19.30 5.06
CA GLY A 297 24.67 20.26 4.95
C GLY A 297 24.42 21.42 3.97
N CYS A 298 23.27 21.45 3.28
CA CYS A 298 22.94 22.59 2.43
C CYS A 298 22.77 23.86 3.26
N HIS A 299 23.27 24.97 2.73
CA HIS A 299 23.25 26.27 3.38
C HIS A 299 23.04 27.40 2.37
N LYS A 300 22.80 28.59 2.89
CA LYS A 300 22.47 29.77 2.10
C LYS A 300 23.52 30.11 1.05
N GLY A 301 23.04 30.46 -0.14
CA GLY A 301 23.86 30.81 -1.31
C GLY A 301 24.11 29.63 -2.25
N GLU A 302 23.73 28.42 -1.86
CA GLU A 302 23.80 27.24 -2.72
C GLU A 302 22.57 27.09 -3.62
N THR A 303 22.72 26.34 -4.71
CA THR A 303 21.61 25.90 -5.57
C THR A 303 21.73 24.39 -5.73
N VAL A 304 20.81 23.64 -5.12
CA VAL A 304 20.91 22.19 -4.97
C VAL A 304 19.59 21.56 -5.39
N LYS A 305 19.68 20.57 -6.29
CA LYS A 305 18.51 19.89 -6.82
C LYS A 305 17.69 19.23 -5.71
N GLY A 306 16.42 19.62 -5.60
CA GLY A 306 15.47 19.14 -4.60
C GLY A 306 15.14 20.16 -3.50
N LEU A 307 15.78 21.33 -3.49
CA LEU A 307 15.42 22.42 -2.58
C LEU A 307 14.01 22.98 -2.86
N HIS A 308 13.52 22.91 -4.11
CA HIS A 308 12.11 23.23 -4.40
C HIS A 308 11.14 22.28 -3.67
N GLN A 309 11.48 20.98 -3.58
CA GLN A 309 10.67 19.99 -2.85
C GLN A 309 10.71 20.24 -1.34
N LEU A 310 11.85 20.75 -0.83
CA LEU A 310 11.96 21.18 0.56
C LEU A 310 11.11 22.42 0.85
N LYS A 311 11.05 23.39 -0.08
CA LYS A 311 10.13 24.53 0.01
C LYS A 311 8.68 24.04 0.08
N GLN A 312 8.29 23.08 -0.76
CA GLN A 312 6.95 22.44 -0.69
C GLN A 312 6.68 21.72 0.65
N TYR A 313 7.68 21.08 1.26
CA TYR A 313 7.56 20.51 2.61
C TYR A 313 7.21 21.61 3.63
N PHE A 314 7.93 22.74 3.59
CA PHE A 314 7.68 23.84 4.50
C PHE A 314 6.36 24.56 4.23
N GLU A 315 5.89 24.61 2.99
CA GLU A 315 4.53 25.08 2.66
C GLU A 315 3.47 24.15 3.27
N LYS A 316 3.62 22.82 3.09
CA LYS A 316 2.70 21.81 3.64
C LYS A 316 2.55 21.93 5.15
N PHE A 317 3.64 22.15 5.88
CA PHE A 317 3.61 22.29 7.34
C PHE A 317 3.51 23.74 7.84
N GLY A 318 3.28 24.69 6.92
CA GLY A 318 2.88 26.06 7.24
C GLY A 318 4.02 27.04 7.58
N TYR A 319 5.27 26.61 7.46
CA TYR A 319 6.45 27.47 7.65
C TYR A 319 6.69 28.42 6.48
N LEU A 320 6.23 28.07 5.27
CA LEU A 320 6.22 28.95 4.10
C LEU A 320 4.78 29.32 3.70
N PRO A 321 4.51 30.57 3.31
CA PRO A 321 3.22 30.95 2.73
C PRO A 321 2.99 30.23 1.40
N HIS A 322 1.78 29.72 1.19
CA HIS A 322 1.39 29.15 -0.10
C HIS A 322 1.30 30.27 -1.15
N HIS A 323 2.22 30.32 -2.10
CA HIS A 323 2.15 31.29 -3.20
C HIS A 323 1.11 30.82 -4.24
N SER A 324 0.02 31.59 -4.44
CA SER A 324 -1.09 31.26 -5.35
C SER A 324 -0.93 31.82 -6.78
N THR A 325 0.28 32.21 -7.19
CA THR A 325 0.48 32.91 -8.46
C THR A 325 1.61 32.29 -9.28
N ASN A 326 1.29 31.78 -10.48
CA ASN A 326 2.00 31.72 -11.77
C ASN A 326 3.53 32.02 -11.89
N THR A 327 4.35 31.88 -10.87
CA THR A 327 5.79 32.17 -10.89
C THR A 327 6.58 31.10 -10.12
N THR A 328 7.17 30.19 -10.90
CA THR A 328 8.51 29.57 -10.74
C THR A 328 8.95 28.89 -9.43
N THR A 329 8.10 28.64 -8.42
CA THR A 329 8.54 27.84 -7.25
C THR A 329 8.70 26.35 -7.57
N ASN A 330 8.04 25.84 -8.60
CA ASN A 330 8.07 24.41 -8.93
C ASN A 330 9.47 23.88 -9.29
N ASP A 331 10.42 24.75 -9.67
CA ASP A 331 11.80 24.39 -10.00
C ASP A 331 12.83 25.31 -9.30
N ASP A 332 12.43 26.05 -8.26
CA ASP A 332 13.36 26.94 -7.54
C ASP A 332 14.20 26.17 -6.52
N ASP A 333 15.34 25.69 -7.00
CA ASP A 333 16.35 24.99 -6.22
C ASP A 333 17.34 25.92 -5.50
N SER A 334 17.05 27.22 -5.36
CA SER A 334 17.94 28.15 -4.65
C SER A 334 17.72 28.13 -3.13
N PHE A 335 18.82 28.18 -2.38
CA PHE A 335 18.81 28.38 -0.93
C PHE A 335 18.91 29.88 -0.63
N ASP A 336 17.75 30.55 -0.65
CA ASP A 336 17.60 31.99 -0.45
C ASP A 336 17.43 32.39 1.04
N ASP A 337 17.32 33.70 1.27
CA ASP A 337 17.09 34.28 2.60
C ASP A 337 15.79 33.76 3.25
N LEU A 338 14.77 33.49 2.43
CA LEU A 338 13.47 33.03 2.89
C LEU A 338 13.58 31.60 3.42
N LEU A 339 14.23 30.69 2.69
CA LEU A 339 14.46 29.32 3.11
C LEU A 339 15.34 29.24 4.36
N GLU A 340 16.39 30.06 4.45
CA GLU A 340 17.22 30.16 5.68
C GLU A 340 16.36 30.54 6.89
N SER A 341 15.53 31.58 6.76
CA SER A 341 14.64 32.03 7.86
C SER A 341 13.56 30.99 8.23
N THR A 342 13.11 30.23 7.25
CA THR A 342 12.14 29.14 7.40
C THR A 342 12.74 27.99 8.19
N ILE A 343 13.96 27.57 7.84
CA ILE A 343 14.69 26.51 8.56
C ILE A 343 14.97 26.93 10.01
N LYS A 344 15.38 28.19 10.24
CA LYS A 344 15.56 28.72 11.61
C LYS A 344 14.26 28.65 12.42
N SER A 345 13.12 28.95 11.80
CA SER A 345 11.81 28.88 12.44
C SER A 345 11.42 27.44 12.79
N PHE A 346 11.68 26.48 11.89
CA PHE A 346 11.48 25.05 12.14
C PHE A 346 12.36 24.54 13.29
N GLN A 347 13.67 24.87 13.25
CA GLN A 347 14.63 24.49 14.28
C GLN A 347 14.23 25.03 15.66
N LEU A 348 13.80 26.29 15.72
CA LEU A 348 13.27 26.90 16.94
C LEU A 348 12.06 26.13 17.48
N ASN A 349 11.11 25.76 16.60
CA ASN A 349 9.89 25.07 16.98
C ASN A 349 10.16 23.69 17.59
N TYR A 350 11.13 22.95 17.04
CA TYR A 350 11.48 21.62 17.52
C TYR A 350 12.67 21.59 18.48
N HIS A 351 13.03 22.73 19.07
CA HIS A 351 14.10 22.86 20.06
C HIS A 351 15.46 22.32 19.57
N LEU A 352 15.74 22.51 18.28
CA LEU A 352 17.03 22.23 17.66
C LEU A 352 17.96 23.45 17.76
N ASN A 353 19.24 23.25 17.47
CA ASN A 353 20.16 24.37 17.30
C ASN A 353 19.73 25.21 16.09
N ILE A 354 19.62 26.52 16.27
CA ILE A 354 19.13 27.46 15.25
C ILE A 354 20.30 27.83 14.32
N THR A 355 20.70 26.90 13.46
CA THR A 355 21.80 27.07 12.50
C THR A 355 21.34 27.79 11.23
N GLY A 356 20.08 27.61 10.81
CA GLY A 356 19.60 28.02 9.49
C GLY A 356 20.09 27.15 8.34
N GLU A 357 20.74 26.03 8.66
CA GLU A 357 21.28 25.05 7.72
C GLU A 357 20.52 23.72 7.86
N LEU A 358 20.55 22.88 6.83
CA LEU A 358 20.02 21.51 6.92
C LEU A 358 21.03 20.58 7.60
N ASP A 359 21.36 20.86 8.85
CA ASP A 359 22.24 20.00 9.64
C ASP A 359 21.63 18.62 9.93
N ALA A 360 22.47 17.69 10.36
CA ALA A 360 22.09 16.29 10.61
C ALA A 360 20.90 16.16 11.58
N ALA A 361 20.82 17.03 12.60
CA ALA A 361 19.73 17.00 13.58
C ALA A 361 18.41 17.47 12.96
N THR A 362 18.46 18.52 12.15
CA THR A 362 17.33 19.07 11.39
C THR A 362 16.80 18.05 10.40
N VAL A 363 17.67 17.47 9.57
CA VAL A 363 17.31 16.42 8.60
C VAL A 363 16.71 15.19 9.32
N LYS A 364 17.34 14.75 10.43
CA LYS A 364 16.81 13.63 11.21
C LYS A 364 15.40 13.91 11.73
N GLN A 365 15.14 15.13 12.22
CA GLN A 365 13.80 15.50 12.69
C GLN A 365 12.80 15.55 11.53
N MET A 366 13.15 16.19 10.41
CA MET A 366 12.25 16.36 9.26
C MET A 366 11.85 15.04 8.58
N THR A 367 12.69 14.02 8.68
CA THR A 367 12.47 12.69 8.08
C THR A 367 11.71 11.70 8.96
N ARG A 368 11.37 12.08 10.20
CA ARG A 368 10.53 11.26 11.08
C ARG A 368 9.06 11.27 10.62
N PRO A 369 8.31 10.17 10.83
CA PRO A 369 6.89 10.14 10.54
C PRO A 369 6.14 11.08 11.49
N ARG A 370 5.10 11.73 10.99
CA ARG A 370 4.40 12.81 11.70
C ARG A 370 2.93 12.93 11.32
N CYS A 371 2.19 13.69 12.12
CA CYS A 371 0.87 14.21 11.78
C CYS A 371 0.96 15.16 10.57
N GLY A 372 -0.10 15.16 9.76
CA GLY A 372 -0.28 15.98 8.57
C GLY A 372 -0.85 17.38 8.83
N VAL A 373 -1.30 17.67 10.05
CA VAL A 373 -1.75 19.01 10.44
C VAL A 373 -0.55 19.98 10.41
N PRO A 374 -0.68 21.18 9.80
CA PRO A 374 0.41 22.15 9.76
C PRO A 374 0.85 22.60 11.16
N ASP A 375 2.15 22.87 11.35
CA ASP A 375 2.69 23.36 12.62
C ASP A 375 2.44 24.85 12.83
N VAL A 376 2.33 25.60 11.72
CA VAL A 376 2.20 27.05 11.74
C VAL A 376 1.02 27.45 10.87
N MET A 377 -0.01 28.01 11.49
CA MET A 377 -1.20 28.49 10.77
C MET A 377 -1.14 30.02 10.67
N ASN A 378 -1.21 30.54 9.44
CA ASN A 378 -1.17 31.99 9.11
C ASN A 378 0.13 32.71 9.53
N GLY A 379 1.30 32.07 9.39
CA GLY A 379 2.61 32.71 9.61
C GLY A 379 2.89 33.13 11.06
N ARG A 380 2.11 32.65 12.03
CA ARG A 380 2.34 32.90 13.47
C ARG A 380 3.03 31.70 14.10
N THR A 381 4.35 31.77 14.20
CA THR A 381 5.07 31.00 15.22
C THR A 381 4.83 31.65 16.58
N ARG A 382 5.11 30.93 17.67
CA ARG A 382 5.07 31.42 19.06
C ARG A 382 5.78 32.78 19.27
N SER A 383 6.68 33.16 18.37
CA SER A 383 7.42 34.44 18.39
C SER A 383 6.63 35.67 17.85
N GLY A 384 5.48 35.47 17.21
CA GLY A 384 4.72 36.57 16.58
C GLY A 384 3.82 37.40 17.50
N LYS A 385 3.74 37.10 18.80
CA LYS A 385 2.89 37.87 19.76
C LYS A 385 3.57 39.09 20.38
N ASP A 386 4.90 39.20 20.33
CA ASP A 386 5.62 40.26 21.06
C ASP A 386 6.40 41.22 20.16
N GLY A 387 5.64 42.09 19.49
CA GLY A 387 6.11 43.45 19.16
C GLY A 387 6.00 44.42 20.33
N ARG A 388 5.87 43.94 21.58
CA ARG A 388 5.84 44.81 22.76
C ARG A 388 7.16 44.70 23.49
N HIS A 389 7.81 45.85 23.62
CA HIS A 389 8.94 46.13 24.49
C HIS A 389 8.96 45.25 25.76
N LEU A 390 10.01 44.44 25.88
CA LEU A 390 10.40 43.76 27.11
C LEU A 390 10.59 44.81 28.22
N ASN A 391 9.63 44.89 29.11
CA ASN A 391 9.83 45.39 30.47
C ASN A 391 8.92 44.62 31.42
N SER A 392 9.55 44.17 32.50
CA SER A 392 8.97 43.55 33.70
C SER A 392 9.04 42.03 33.77
N ALA A 393 9.91 41.58 34.67
CA ALA A 393 10.03 40.24 35.19
C ALA A 393 8.70 39.75 35.78
N GLN A 394 8.14 38.71 35.18
CA GLN A 394 7.16 37.84 35.80
C GLN A 394 7.36 36.45 35.18
N PHE A 395 7.88 35.52 35.97
CA PHE A 395 8.16 34.14 35.53
C PHE A 395 6.84 33.42 35.24
N HIS A 396 6.33 33.54 34.02
CA HIS A 396 5.23 32.73 33.53
C HIS A 396 5.80 31.41 33.00
N ILE A 397 5.36 30.29 33.59
CA ILE A 397 5.55 28.95 33.03
C ILE A 397 4.79 28.96 31.70
N VAL A 398 5.49 29.10 30.59
CA VAL A 398 4.85 29.19 29.27
C VAL A 398 4.35 27.78 28.92
N SER A 399 3.03 27.59 28.86
CA SER A 399 2.42 26.33 28.42
C SER A 399 2.98 25.90 27.05
N HIS A 400 3.19 24.60 26.86
CA HIS A 400 3.70 24.05 25.58
C HIS A 400 2.57 23.66 24.63
N TYR A 401 1.34 23.49 25.15
CA TYR A 401 0.14 23.29 24.35
C TYR A 401 -0.23 24.54 23.57
N GLU A 402 -0.85 24.34 22.41
CA GLU A 402 -1.33 25.42 21.55
C GLU A 402 -2.75 25.11 21.05
N PHE A 403 -3.40 26.11 20.46
CA PHE A 403 -4.74 26.00 19.87
C PHE A 403 -4.73 26.49 18.43
N PHE A 404 -5.63 25.96 17.61
CA PHE A 404 -5.84 26.46 16.26
C PHE A 404 -6.23 27.95 16.29
N PRO A 405 -5.89 28.74 15.25
CA PRO A 405 -6.30 30.14 15.17
C PRO A 405 -7.82 30.32 15.35
N GLY A 406 -8.20 31.22 16.24
CA GLY A 406 -9.61 31.45 16.59
C GLY A 406 -10.16 30.50 17.66
N GLU A 407 -9.32 29.60 18.19
CA GLU A 407 -9.65 28.65 19.26
C GLU A 407 -10.99 27.93 19.00
N PRO A 408 -11.13 27.25 17.85
CA PRO A 408 -12.36 26.57 17.49
C PRO A 408 -12.75 25.53 18.54
N LYS A 409 -14.02 25.55 18.96
CA LYS A 409 -14.59 24.69 19.99
C LYS A 409 -15.89 24.06 19.52
N TRP A 410 -16.17 22.87 20.04
CA TRP A 410 -17.52 22.31 19.95
C TRP A 410 -18.48 23.06 20.88
N GLY A 411 -19.64 23.44 20.37
CA GLY A 411 -20.72 24.05 21.18
C GLY A 411 -21.50 23.05 22.05
N LYS A 412 -21.06 21.79 22.10
CA LYS A 412 -21.70 20.70 22.85
C LYS A 412 -20.63 19.75 23.39
N SER A 413 -20.95 19.06 24.47
CA SER A 413 -20.06 18.10 25.14
C SER A 413 -20.34 16.64 24.80
N HIS A 414 -21.50 16.32 24.23
CA HIS A 414 -21.78 14.97 23.74
C HIS A 414 -21.51 14.90 22.23
N LEU A 415 -20.45 14.19 21.86
CA LEU A 415 -20.01 14.03 20.47
C LEU A 415 -20.24 12.60 20.02
N THR A 416 -20.87 12.46 18.86
CA THR A 416 -21.05 11.16 18.21
C THR A 416 -19.93 10.90 17.22
N TYR A 417 -19.48 9.65 17.10
CA TYR A 417 -18.49 9.26 16.10
C TYR A 417 -18.93 8.04 15.30
N GLY A 418 -18.39 7.91 14.09
CA GLY A 418 -18.63 6.75 13.23
C GLY A 418 -17.50 6.52 12.23
N PHE A 419 -17.50 5.35 11.61
CA PHE A 419 -16.46 4.92 10.68
C PHE A 419 -16.93 5.04 9.24
N LEU A 420 -16.19 5.80 8.44
CA LEU A 420 -16.41 5.95 7.01
C LEU A 420 -16.03 4.64 6.30
N PRO A 421 -16.74 4.28 5.21
CA PRO A 421 -16.28 3.22 4.33
C PRO A 421 -14.94 3.65 3.72
N GLY A 422 -13.91 2.81 3.86
CA GLY A 422 -12.56 3.13 3.43
C GLY A 422 -11.69 1.88 3.29
N VAL A 423 -10.39 2.07 3.09
CA VAL A 423 -9.44 0.98 2.96
C VAL A 423 -9.30 0.25 4.30
N GLN A 424 -9.41 -1.08 4.31
CA GLN A 424 -9.23 -1.86 5.53
C GLN A 424 -7.75 -2.13 5.78
N SER A 425 -7.04 -1.17 6.38
CA SER A 425 -5.66 -1.37 6.85
C SER A 425 -5.59 -2.08 8.21
N ILE A 426 -6.67 -2.02 8.98
CA ILE A 426 -6.87 -2.73 10.24
C ILE A 426 -8.28 -3.30 10.24
N ASP A 427 -8.46 -4.47 10.86
CA ASP A 427 -9.78 -5.04 11.11
C ASP A 427 -10.71 -4.02 11.80
N ILE A 428 -11.95 -3.91 11.33
CA ILE A 428 -12.88 -2.87 11.78
C ILE A 428 -13.24 -3.01 13.26
N GLN A 429 -13.31 -4.22 13.81
CA GLN A 429 -13.62 -4.39 15.24
C GLN A 429 -12.44 -3.97 16.12
N SER A 430 -11.23 -4.26 15.66
CA SER A 430 -10.00 -3.78 16.28
C SER A 430 -9.94 -2.24 16.26
N LEU A 431 -10.22 -1.62 15.12
CA LEU A 431 -10.26 -0.16 14.98
C LEU A 431 -11.31 0.49 15.89
N ARG A 432 -12.53 -0.06 15.94
CA ARG A 432 -13.60 0.39 16.87
C ARG A 432 -13.11 0.37 18.32
N SER A 433 -12.47 -0.74 18.73
CA SER A 433 -11.94 -0.90 20.09
C SER A 433 -10.82 0.11 20.41
N ILE A 434 -9.94 0.36 19.45
CA ILE A 434 -8.84 1.33 19.54
C ILE A 434 -9.38 2.76 19.69
N CYS A 435 -10.30 3.17 18.82
CA CYS A 435 -10.88 4.51 18.87
C CYS A 435 -11.70 4.70 20.15
N ALA A 436 -12.46 3.68 20.59
CA ALA A 436 -13.18 3.73 21.86
C ALA A 436 -12.22 3.95 23.06
N SER A 437 -11.09 3.25 23.08
CA SER A 437 -10.02 3.45 24.08
C SER A 437 -9.45 4.87 24.02
N ALA A 438 -9.17 5.37 22.82
CA ALA A 438 -8.62 6.71 22.62
C ALA A 438 -9.60 7.82 23.07
N PHE A 439 -10.88 7.72 22.71
CA PHE A 439 -11.93 8.62 23.19
C PHE A 439 -12.11 8.57 24.71
N ALA A 440 -12.07 7.37 25.31
CA ALA A 440 -12.18 7.22 26.77
C ALA A 440 -11.06 7.95 27.53
N ARG A 441 -9.85 8.04 26.94
CA ARG A 441 -8.73 8.79 27.54
C ARG A 441 -9.01 10.28 27.61
N TRP A 442 -9.50 10.87 26.52
CA TRP A 442 -9.87 12.28 26.47
C TRP A 442 -11.12 12.60 27.29
N GLN A 443 -12.12 11.72 27.29
CA GLN A 443 -13.33 11.85 28.11
C GLN A 443 -13.00 11.92 29.62
N ARG A 444 -11.96 11.23 30.08
CA ARG A 444 -11.58 11.23 31.51
C ARG A 444 -11.04 12.58 32.00
N VAL A 445 -10.54 13.43 31.10
CA VAL A 445 -9.84 14.67 31.46
C VAL A 445 -10.53 15.94 30.93
N SER A 446 -11.70 15.79 30.32
CA SER A 446 -12.45 16.89 29.69
C SER A 446 -13.95 16.79 30.00
N ILE A 447 -14.72 17.77 29.53
CA ILE A 447 -16.18 17.78 29.64
C ILE A 447 -16.88 16.81 28.68
N PHE A 448 -16.14 16.20 27.75
CA PHE A 448 -16.73 15.47 26.63
C PHE A 448 -17.21 14.07 27.00
N THR A 449 -18.26 13.62 26.32
CA THR A 449 -18.67 12.22 26.26
C THR A 449 -18.77 11.79 24.81
N PHE A 450 -18.44 10.53 24.52
CA PHE A 450 -18.41 10.02 23.15
C PHE A 450 -19.34 8.81 22.97
N GLU A 451 -20.09 8.80 21.88
CA GLU A 451 -20.95 7.68 21.49
C GLU A 451 -20.65 7.24 20.06
N GLU A 452 -20.41 5.95 19.85
CA GLU A 452 -20.31 5.40 18.51
C GLU A 452 -21.71 5.18 17.92
N ILE A 453 -21.97 5.70 16.72
CA ILE A 453 -23.24 5.52 16.02
C ILE A 453 -23.06 4.77 14.70
N GLY A 454 -24.07 3.99 14.31
CA GLY A 454 -24.02 3.18 13.08
C GLY A 454 -24.12 4.00 11.78
N ASN A 455 -24.77 5.17 11.82
CA ASN A 455 -24.87 6.05 10.66
C ASN A 455 -23.80 7.15 10.73
N VAL A 456 -22.64 6.89 10.12
CA VAL A 456 -21.50 7.83 10.11
C VAL A 456 -21.83 9.19 9.47
N ASN A 457 -22.79 9.25 8.54
CA ASN A 457 -23.16 10.50 7.88
C ASN A 457 -23.80 11.51 8.85
N SER A 458 -24.43 11.03 9.92
CA SER A 458 -24.98 11.87 10.99
C SER A 458 -24.03 12.09 12.17
N ALA A 459 -22.82 11.49 12.13
CA ALA A 459 -21.87 11.62 13.22
C ALA A 459 -21.16 12.98 13.20
N ASP A 460 -20.85 13.49 14.38
CA ASP A 460 -20.02 14.70 14.54
C ASP A 460 -18.59 14.42 14.08
N LEU A 461 -18.04 13.28 14.49
CA LEU A 461 -16.69 12.85 14.19
C LEU A 461 -16.70 11.67 13.22
N LYS A 462 -15.97 11.77 12.11
CA LYS A 462 -15.97 10.79 11.02
C LYS A 462 -14.56 10.27 10.82
N ILE A 463 -14.37 8.98 11.05
CA ILE A 463 -13.05 8.34 11.10
C ILE A 463 -12.91 7.38 9.93
N GLY A 464 -11.79 7.40 9.22
CA GLY A 464 -11.57 6.45 8.11
C GLY A 464 -10.12 6.33 7.66
N PHE A 465 -9.85 5.30 6.87
CA PHE A 465 -8.57 5.07 6.22
C PHE A 465 -8.67 5.41 4.73
N PHE A 466 -7.75 6.25 4.27
CA PHE A 466 -7.71 6.73 2.89
C PHE A 466 -6.31 6.63 2.32
N ARG A 467 -6.17 6.63 0.99
CA ARG A 467 -4.86 6.65 0.32
C ARG A 467 -4.76 7.88 -0.54
N ARG A 468 -3.58 8.50 -0.54
CA ARG A 468 -3.24 9.59 -1.46
C ARG A 468 -4.29 10.71 -1.44
N ASP A 469 -4.58 11.28 -2.59
CA ASP A 469 -5.72 12.18 -2.75
C ASP A 469 -7.04 11.44 -2.48
N HIS A 470 -7.76 11.94 -1.49
CA HIS A 470 -9.04 11.41 -1.02
C HIS A 470 -10.13 12.50 -0.95
N GLY A 471 -9.95 13.59 -1.70
CA GLY A 471 -11.02 14.55 -2.00
C GLY A 471 -11.27 15.62 -0.93
N ASP A 472 -10.43 15.72 0.09
CA ASP A 472 -10.50 16.77 1.13
C ASP A 472 -9.48 17.91 0.92
N GLY A 473 -8.69 17.86 -0.15
CA GLY A 473 -7.64 18.84 -0.45
C GLY A 473 -6.32 18.61 0.30
N HIS A 474 -6.23 17.57 1.14
CA HIS A 474 -5.04 17.22 1.92
C HIS A 474 -4.56 15.80 1.55
N PRO A 475 -4.00 15.60 0.34
CA PRO A 475 -3.61 14.27 -0.10
C PRO A 475 -2.52 13.66 0.80
N PHE A 476 -2.67 12.37 1.12
CA PHE A 476 -1.63 11.60 1.78
C PHE A 476 -0.43 11.35 0.85
N ASP A 477 0.74 11.16 1.44
CA ASP A 477 2.01 11.06 0.75
C ASP A 477 2.52 9.60 0.59
N GLY A 478 1.79 8.64 1.16
CA GLY A 478 2.02 7.21 0.96
C GLY A 478 2.78 6.56 2.09
N PHE A 479 3.55 5.53 1.78
CA PHE A 479 4.31 4.83 2.82
C PHE A 479 5.38 5.74 3.44
N LYS A 480 5.32 5.86 4.78
CA LYS A 480 6.03 6.81 5.62
C LYS A 480 5.66 8.26 5.37
N GLY A 481 6.10 9.12 6.27
CA GLY A 481 5.91 10.56 6.16
C GLY A 481 4.70 10.99 6.96
N THR A 482 3.59 11.27 6.27
CA THR A 482 2.36 11.75 6.91
C THR A 482 1.46 10.59 7.29
N LEU A 483 1.25 10.39 8.59
CA LEU A 483 0.53 9.22 9.09
C LEU A 483 -0.99 9.38 9.07
N ALA A 484 -1.46 10.58 9.39
CA ALA A 484 -2.87 10.90 9.56
C ALA A 484 -3.04 12.42 9.58
N HIS A 485 -4.28 12.87 9.49
CA HIS A 485 -4.67 14.24 9.83
C HIS A 485 -6.09 14.28 10.36
N ALA A 486 -6.40 15.36 11.08
CA ALA A 486 -7.74 15.65 11.55
C ALA A 486 -8.09 17.14 11.41
N ALA A 487 -9.37 17.41 11.19
CA ALA A 487 -9.91 18.75 11.14
C ALA A 487 -10.27 19.23 12.55
N SER A 488 -9.89 20.47 12.86
CA SER A 488 -10.31 21.14 14.09
C SER A 488 -11.84 21.33 14.12
N PRO A 489 -12.44 21.60 15.30
CA PRO A 489 -13.87 21.85 15.39
C PRO A 489 -14.33 22.99 14.46
N PRO A 490 -15.55 22.93 13.89
CA PRO A 490 -16.52 21.85 13.94
C PRO A 490 -16.37 20.85 12.76
N GLY A 491 -15.18 20.75 12.15
CA GLY A 491 -14.94 19.93 10.96
C GLY A 491 -15.22 18.45 11.20
N GLY A 492 -14.55 17.87 12.19
CA GLY A 492 -14.83 16.51 12.67
C GLY A 492 -14.29 15.38 11.77
N GLN A 493 -13.48 15.67 10.75
CA GLN A 493 -12.83 14.64 9.94
C GLN A 493 -11.57 14.13 10.63
N PHE A 494 -11.37 12.81 10.64
CA PHE A 494 -10.12 12.17 11.06
C PHE A 494 -9.78 11.06 10.07
N HIS A 495 -8.72 11.26 9.30
CA HIS A 495 -8.25 10.33 8.28
C HIS A 495 -6.89 9.74 8.66
N PHE A 496 -6.76 8.43 8.52
CA PHE A 496 -5.47 7.72 8.57
C PHE A 496 -4.97 7.47 7.15
N ASP A 497 -3.64 7.54 6.93
CA ASP A 497 -3.04 7.08 5.68
C ASP A 497 -3.01 5.55 5.64
N ALA A 498 -3.78 4.97 4.73
CA ALA A 498 -3.90 3.53 4.54
C ALA A 498 -2.70 2.90 3.81
N ASP A 499 -1.75 3.70 3.30
CA ASP A 499 -0.48 3.23 2.75
C ASP A 499 0.57 2.94 3.86
N GLU A 500 0.30 3.31 5.11
CA GLU A 500 1.21 3.10 6.23
C GLU A 500 1.18 1.68 6.82
N ASN A 501 2.29 1.28 7.43
CA ASN A 501 2.38 0.00 8.15
C ASN A 501 1.86 0.16 9.59
N TRP A 502 0.56 -0.07 9.76
CA TRP A 502 -0.11 0.03 11.05
C TRP A 502 0.07 -1.21 11.92
N GLY A 503 0.40 -0.99 13.20
CA GLY A 503 0.48 -2.02 14.22
C GLY A 503 -0.42 -1.71 15.41
N ILE A 504 -0.89 -2.76 16.09
CA ILE A 504 -1.60 -2.66 17.37
C ILE A 504 -0.62 -3.07 18.47
N ASN A 505 -0.17 -2.11 19.28
CA ASN A 505 0.90 -2.31 20.27
C ASN A 505 2.11 -3.04 19.66
N PRO A 506 2.69 -2.49 18.58
CA PRO A 506 3.75 -3.16 17.86
C PRO A 506 5.01 -3.29 18.73
N SER A 507 5.61 -4.48 18.73
CA SER A 507 6.96 -4.72 19.28
C SER A 507 8.06 -4.61 18.21
N SER A 508 7.68 -4.37 16.96
CA SER A 508 8.56 -4.21 15.81
C SER A 508 8.76 -2.74 15.48
N ASN A 509 10.00 -2.36 15.19
CA ASN A 509 10.36 -1.01 14.76
C ASN A 509 9.99 -0.71 13.29
N ALA A 510 9.18 -1.57 12.65
CA ALA A 510 8.72 -1.38 11.28
C ALA A 510 7.30 -0.81 11.17
N ALA A 511 6.52 -0.81 12.26
CA ALA A 511 5.11 -0.41 12.27
C ALA A 511 4.86 0.79 13.19
N VAL A 512 3.84 1.60 12.88
CA VAL A 512 3.37 2.70 13.73
C VAL A 512 2.19 2.21 14.56
N ASP A 513 2.18 2.53 15.86
CA ASP A 513 1.06 2.19 16.73
C ASP A 513 -0.18 3.02 16.40
N VAL A 514 -1.24 2.37 15.92
CA VAL A 514 -2.47 3.03 15.49
C VAL A 514 -3.17 3.80 16.61
N GLU A 515 -3.14 3.30 17.85
CA GLU A 515 -3.82 3.98 18.97
C GLU A 515 -3.07 5.24 19.37
N SER A 516 -1.75 5.28 19.24
CA SER A 516 -0.94 6.48 19.49
C SER A 516 -1.35 7.61 18.53
N VAL A 517 -1.50 7.29 17.25
CA VAL A 517 -2.00 8.25 16.25
C VAL A 517 -3.46 8.61 16.52
N ALA A 518 -4.33 7.63 16.85
CA ALA A 518 -5.72 7.91 17.20
C ALA A 518 -5.87 8.88 18.38
N VAL A 519 -5.09 8.68 19.44
CA VAL A 519 -5.10 9.56 20.61
C VAL A 519 -4.67 10.98 20.23
N HIS A 520 -3.64 11.13 19.39
CA HIS A 520 -3.16 12.42 18.89
C HIS A 520 -4.23 13.14 18.04
N GLU A 521 -4.74 12.48 17.00
CA GLU A 521 -5.69 13.10 16.06
C GLU A 521 -7.03 13.43 16.73
N ILE A 522 -7.45 12.67 17.75
CA ILE A 522 -8.62 13.04 18.55
C ILE A 522 -8.36 14.35 19.33
N GLY A 523 -7.13 14.65 19.76
CA GLY A 523 -6.83 15.95 20.35
C GLY A 523 -7.09 17.11 19.37
N HIS A 524 -6.74 16.94 18.10
CA HIS A 524 -7.11 17.88 17.03
C HIS A 524 -8.61 17.99 16.82
N LEU A 525 -9.33 16.85 16.79
CA LEU A 525 -10.81 16.85 16.72
C LEU A 525 -11.45 17.62 17.87
N LEU A 526 -10.77 17.74 19.01
CA LEU A 526 -11.24 18.52 20.17
C LEU A 526 -10.75 19.97 20.16
N GLY A 527 -9.85 20.36 19.25
CA GLY A 527 -9.41 21.75 19.08
C GLY A 527 -8.00 22.06 19.60
N LEU A 528 -7.28 21.05 20.09
CA LEU A 528 -5.86 21.20 20.44
C LEU A 528 -4.99 21.26 19.19
N HIS A 529 -3.99 22.12 19.19
CA HIS A 529 -2.93 22.15 18.20
C HIS A 529 -1.72 21.35 18.68
N HIS A 530 -0.69 21.21 17.84
CA HIS A 530 0.55 20.54 18.21
C HIS A 530 1.18 21.17 19.45
N SER A 531 1.62 20.31 20.38
CA SER A 531 2.44 20.69 21.52
C SER A 531 3.92 20.68 21.16
N LEU A 532 4.71 21.54 21.81
CA LEU A 532 6.18 21.53 21.72
C LEU A 532 6.83 20.59 22.76
N ASP A 533 6.06 20.06 23.70
CA ASP A 533 6.54 19.07 24.68
C ASP A 533 6.64 17.70 24.01
N THR A 534 7.87 17.19 23.86
CA THR A 534 8.13 15.89 23.24
C THR A 534 7.50 14.71 23.98
N SER A 535 7.10 14.88 25.25
CA SER A 535 6.39 13.87 26.02
C SER A 535 4.87 13.86 25.80
N ALA A 536 4.30 14.97 25.30
CA ALA A 536 2.87 15.14 25.06
C ALA A 536 2.37 14.30 23.89
N VAL A 537 1.16 13.76 23.98
CA VAL A 537 0.57 13.03 22.84
C VAL A 537 0.37 13.96 21.65
N MET A 538 0.14 15.26 21.88
CA MET A 538 0.01 16.28 20.83
C MET A 538 1.34 16.71 20.19
N TYR A 539 2.47 16.10 20.55
CA TYR A 539 3.72 16.31 19.80
C TYR A 539 3.59 15.71 18.39
N ALA A 540 3.89 16.49 17.36
CA ALA A 540 3.59 16.16 15.96
C ALA A 540 4.24 14.87 15.41
N TYR A 541 5.32 14.40 16.03
CA TYR A 541 6.15 13.31 15.50
C TYR A 541 6.00 12.00 16.27
N PHE A 542 6.10 10.90 15.53
CA PHE A 542 5.97 9.54 16.04
C PHE A 542 7.26 8.74 15.81
N ASP A 543 7.41 7.66 16.56
CA ASP A 543 8.49 6.70 16.40
C ASP A 543 7.91 5.31 16.12
N TYR A 544 8.48 4.61 15.14
CA TYR A 544 8.07 3.24 14.83
C TYR A 544 8.34 2.30 16.01
N GLY A 545 7.43 1.37 16.26
CA GLY A 545 7.51 0.40 17.35
C GLY A 545 7.26 1.01 18.75
N LEU A 546 7.00 2.31 18.85
CA LEU A 546 6.69 2.96 20.12
C LEU A 546 5.19 3.20 20.26
N ARG A 547 4.68 2.93 21.46
CA ARG A 547 3.30 3.19 21.85
C ARG A 547 3.24 4.37 22.84
N LYS A 548 2.56 5.44 22.45
CA LYS A 548 2.39 6.69 23.18
C LYS A 548 0.91 7.08 23.28
N VAL A 549 0.22 6.49 24.25
CA VAL A 549 -1.24 6.63 24.43
C VAL A 549 -1.63 7.35 25.72
N ASN A 550 -0.67 7.67 26.59
CA ASN A 550 -0.94 8.30 27.88
C ASN A 550 -0.81 9.82 27.74
N LEU A 551 -1.89 10.54 28.06
CA LEU A 551 -1.92 12.01 28.04
C LEU A 551 -0.91 12.56 29.07
N ALA A 552 -0.03 13.44 28.61
CA ALA A 552 0.91 14.16 29.46
C ALA A 552 0.22 15.33 30.18
N ALA A 553 0.93 15.95 31.12
CA ALA A 553 0.42 17.12 31.84
C ALA A 553 0.05 18.28 30.91
N ASP A 554 0.82 18.47 29.83
CA ASP A 554 0.59 19.53 28.85
C ASP A 554 -0.69 19.28 28.02
N ASP A 555 -0.94 18.03 27.60
CA ASP A 555 -2.18 17.66 26.89
C ASP A 555 -3.42 17.91 27.77
N ILE A 556 -3.33 17.52 29.05
CA ILE A 556 -4.42 17.68 30.02
C ILE A 556 -4.67 19.16 30.31
N ALA A 557 -3.60 19.94 30.52
CA ALA A 557 -3.72 21.37 30.75
C ALA A 557 -4.35 22.09 29.54
N GLY A 558 -3.95 21.72 28.32
CA GLY A 558 -4.50 22.32 27.10
C GLY A 558 -5.99 22.05 26.92
N ILE A 559 -6.45 20.80 27.07
CA ILE A 559 -7.87 20.49 26.90
C ILE A 559 -8.74 21.12 27.99
N GLN A 560 -8.19 21.23 29.20
CA GLN A 560 -8.87 21.90 30.32
C GLN A 560 -8.94 23.41 30.11
N ASP A 561 -7.86 24.06 29.69
CA ASP A 561 -7.85 25.51 29.41
C ASP A 561 -8.80 25.86 28.24
N LEU A 562 -8.96 24.95 27.27
CA LEU A 562 -9.87 25.19 26.15
C LEU A 562 -11.35 25.07 26.52
N TYR A 563 -11.75 24.22 27.47
CA TYR A 563 -13.16 23.88 27.72
C TYR A 563 -13.67 24.04 29.16
N ASN A 564 -12.78 24.27 30.13
CA ASN A 564 -13.15 24.59 31.51
C ASN A 564 -13.07 26.10 31.74
#